data_AF-A0A7K1DS87-F1
#
_entry.id   AF-A0A7K1DS87-F1
#
_cell.length_a   1.000
_cell.length_b   1.000
_cell.length_c   1.000
_cell.angle_alpha   90.00
_cell.angle_beta   90.00
_cell.angle_gamma   90.00
#
_symmetry.space_group_name_H-M   'P 1'
#
loop_
_entity.id
_entity.type
_entity.pdbx_description
1 polymer ?
#
loop_
_entity_poly.entity_id
_entity_poly.type
_entity_poly.pdbx_seq_one_letter_code
_entity_poly.pdbx_strand_id
1 'polypeptide(L)'
;MCGIIGILPRPTGRVAPEPKDIVALLDAALGSTDIGEMSHALIAADQLLRGDAGIRTLAGNLSLVGEIVARLDAIDALANREEERIDALHVDTATLDADSARLSQVRDASWSLRRDRLRTADAVHSLAGRNASESSLAGYLSIQQSLSALDRMEVRGRDSAGISVLVSSASFAQISNDLQDAVAQRTSDPLFASGSVRHRGATIVFVYKAAAEIGELGDNTKHIREQVAADDLLRRVLSVPDARTVVLGHTRWASVGIISEPNAHPVNGEEIAGGNDSVSVAVLNGDVDNHADLKVRHNLRFADPITTDAKVIPALVDRGRLGGASSLDAFLNAVTQFEGSVAIGYVSADEPG
;
A
#
# COMPACT_ATOMS: atom_id res chain seq x y z
N MET A 1 11.78 7.99 -10.67
CA MET A 1 10.37 8.31 -10.93
C MET A 1 9.68 8.45 -9.58
N CYS A 2 8.91 9.51 -9.37
CA CYS A 2 8.11 9.66 -8.15
C CYS A 2 6.73 9.05 -8.35
N GLY A 3 6.18 8.39 -7.33
CA GLY A 3 4.87 7.75 -7.41
C GLY A 3 4.07 7.93 -6.15
N ILE A 4 2.78 8.28 -6.28
CA ILE A 4 1.83 8.37 -5.16
C ILE A 4 1.03 7.08 -5.09
N ILE A 5 0.89 6.53 -3.88
CA ILE A 5 0.12 5.32 -3.61
C ILE A 5 -0.96 5.68 -2.59
N GLY A 6 -2.22 5.42 -2.92
CA GLY A 6 -3.34 5.53 -1.98
C GLY A 6 -4.12 4.22 -1.93
N ILE A 7 -4.15 3.57 -0.78
CA ILE A 7 -4.96 2.37 -0.53
C ILE A 7 -6.06 2.72 0.46
N LEU A 8 -7.29 2.82 -0.04
CA LEU A 8 -8.51 3.03 0.74
C LEU A 8 -9.37 1.77 0.65
N PRO A 9 -9.17 0.79 1.54
CA PRO A 9 -9.93 -0.44 1.49
C PRO A 9 -11.35 -0.19 1.98
N ARG A 10 -12.32 -0.72 1.25
CA ARG A 10 -13.69 -0.82 1.73
C ARG A 10 -13.82 -2.07 2.59
N PRO A 11 -14.61 -2.05 3.68
CA PRO A 11 -15.01 -3.26 4.36
C PRO A 11 -15.59 -4.24 3.35
N THR A 12 -15.02 -5.43 3.28
CA THR A 12 -15.50 -6.44 2.35
C THR A 12 -16.81 -7.04 2.86
N GLY A 13 -17.70 -7.40 1.95
CA GLY A 13 -18.81 -8.30 2.24
C GLY A 13 -18.55 -9.72 1.75
N ARG A 14 -17.38 -9.98 1.14
CA ARG A 14 -17.11 -11.28 0.53
C ARG A 14 -16.77 -12.30 1.60
N VAL A 15 -17.49 -13.41 1.55
CA VAL A 15 -17.15 -14.62 2.31
C VAL A 15 -15.83 -15.17 1.75
N ALA A 16 -14.94 -15.60 2.64
CA ALA A 16 -13.72 -16.28 2.25
C ALA A 16 -14.08 -17.56 1.48
N PRO A 17 -13.56 -17.77 0.25
CA PRO A 17 -13.85 -19.00 -0.49
C PRO A 17 -13.37 -20.24 0.26
N GLU A 18 -14.10 -21.34 0.13
CA GLU A 18 -13.66 -22.61 0.71
C GLU A 18 -12.49 -23.18 -0.11
N PRO A 19 -11.47 -23.79 0.52
CA PRO A 19 -10.35 -24.40 -0.17
C PRO A 19 -10.75 -25.36 -1.30
N LYS A 20 -11.81 -26.16 -1.07
CA LYS A 20 -12.35 -27.12 -2.04
C LYS A 20 -12.87 -26.46 -3.32
N ASP A 21 -13.39 -25.24 -3.23
CA ASP A 21 -13.97 -24.54 -4.39
C ASP A 21 -12.85 -24.03 -5.31
N ILE A 22 -11.74 -23.60 -4.72
CA ILE A 22 -10.52 -23.23 -5.47
C ILE A 22 -9.93 -24.46 -6.15
N VAL A 23 -9.77 -25.55 -5.40
CA VAL A 23 -9.25 -26.81 -5.92
C VAL A 23 -10.10 -27.35 -7.06
N ALA A 24 -11.44 -27.33 -6.92
CA ALA A 24 -12.35 -27.78 -7.97
C ALA A 24 -12.21 -26.99 -9.28
N LEU A 25 -11.99 -25.67 -9.21
CA LEU A 25 -11.75 -24.86 -10.41
C LEU A 25 -10.43 -25.21 -11.09
N LEU A 26 -9.37 -25.44 -10.32
CA LEU A 26 -8.07 -25.83 -10.87
C LEU A 26 -8.11 -27.26 -11.45
N ASP A 27 -8.84 -28.18 -10.82
CA ASP A 27 -9.08 -29.53 -11.34
C ASP A 27 -9.92 -29.49 -12.62
N ALA A 28 -10.91 -28.59 -12.71
CA ALA A 28 -11.68 -28.36 -13.93
C ALA A 28 -10.80 -27.81 -15.06
N ALA A 29 -9.88 -26.89 -14.75
CA ALA A 29 -8.92 -26.38 -15.71
C ALA A 29 -8.00 -27.50 -16.26
N LEU A 30 -7.49 -28.37 -15.37
CA LEU A 30 -6.65 -29.51 -15.74
C LEU A 30 -7.38 -30.58 -16.53
N GLY A 31 -8.67 -30.79 -16.24
CA GLY A 31 -9.49 -31.79 -16.91
C GLY A 31 -10.03 -31.36 -18.27
N SER A 32 -9.97 -30.06 -18.62
CA SER A 32 -10.48 -29.58 -19.89
C SER A 32 -9.50 -29.83 -21.03
N THR A 33 -10.05 -30.28 -22.15
CA THR A 33 -9.34 -30.35 -23.44
C THR A 33 -9.47 -29.07 -24.26
N ASP A 34 -10.31 -28.13 -23.83
CA ASP A 34 -10.51 -26.83 -24.46
C ASP A 34 -9.78 -25.74 -23.68
N ILE A 35 -8.94 -24.97 -24.37
CA ILE A 35 -8.10 -23.95 -23.73
C ILE A 35 -8.92 -22.75 -23.27
N GLY A 36 -10.02 -22.45 -23.95
CA GLY A 36 -10.95 -21.41 -23.51
C GLY A 36 -11.58 -21.77 -22.17
N GLU A 37 -12.05 -23.01 -22.02
CA GLU A 37 -12.58 -23.51 -20.74
C GLU A 37 -11.52 -23.54 -19.64
N MET A 38 -10.29 -23.98 -19.95
CA MET A 38 -9.16 -23.92 -19.02
C MET A 38 -8.89 -22.50 -18.54
N SER A 39 -8.82 -21.54 -19.47
CA SER A 39 -8.66 -20.11 -19.18
C SER A 39 -9.77 -19.58 -18.28
N HIS A 40 -11.04 -19.87 -18.60
CA HIS A 40 -12.18 -19.44 -17.78
C HIS A 40 -12.12 -19.98 -16.35
N ALA A 41 -11.77 -21.25 -16.16
CA ALA A 41 -11.65 -21.85 -14.84
C ALA A 41 -10.51 -21.23 -14.01
N LEU A 42 -9.36 -20.96 -14.64
CA LEU A 42 -8.24 -20.27 -13.99
C LEU A 42 -8.58 -18.82 -13.61
N ILE A 43 -9.24 -18.09 -14.51
CA ILE A 43 -9.70 -16.71 -14.25
C ILE A 43 -10.72 -16.71 -13.10
N ALA A 44 -11.62 -17.69 -13.04
CA ALA A 44 -12.56 -17.82 -11.94
C ALA A 44 -11.84 -18.08 -10.60
N ALA A 45 -10.82 -18.95 -10.59
CA ALA A 45 -10.01 -19.20 -9.40
C ALA A 45 -9.25 -17.93 -8.95
N ASP A 46 -8.67 -17.18 -9.89
CA ASP A 46 -8.03 -15.88 -9.61
C ASP A 46 -9.03 -14.91 -8.96
N GLN A 47 -10.23 -14.78 -9.54
CA GLN A 47 -11.27 -13.88 -9.03
C GLN A 47 -11.74 -14.24 -7.63
N LEU A 48 -11.89 -15.54 -7.33
CA LEU A 48 -12.23 -16.01 -5.97
C LEU A 48 -11.15 -15.61 -4.96
N LEU A 49 -9.88 -15.61 -5.35
CA LEU A 49 -8.75 -15.29 -4.49
C LEU A 49 -8.40 -13.79 -4.44
N ARG A 50 -9.15 -12.92 -5.12
CA ARG A 50 -8.91 -11.46 -5.06
C ARG A 50 -9.31 -10.86 -3.71
N GLY A 51 -8.50 -9.89 -3.26
CA GLY A 51 -8.79 -9.07 -2.08
C GLY A 51 -8.59 -9.82 -0.77
N ASP A 52 -9.18 -9.27 0.28
CA ASP A 52 -9.04 -9.78 1.65
C ASP A 52 -9.63 -11.21 1.82
N ALA A 53 -10.71 -11.55 1.09
CA ALA A 53 -11.34 -12.87 1.16
C ALA A 53 -10.38 -13.98 0.72
N GLY A 54 -9.61 -13.72 -0.35
CA GLY A 54 -8.54 -14.62 -0.78
C GLY A 54 -7.40 -14.69 0.22
N ILE A 55 -7.01 -13.58 0.83
CA ILE A 55 -5.99 -13.56 1.88
C ILE A 55 -6.41 -14.39 3.10
N ARG A 56 -7.66 -14.26 3.56
CA ARG A 56 -8.20 -15.08 4.66
C ARG A 56 -8.15 -16.58 4.36
N THR A 57 -8.26 -16.95 3.09
CA THR A 57 -8.22 -18.35 2.64
C THR A 57 -6.80 -18.88 2.53
N LEU A 58 -5.88 -18.05 2.01
CA LEU A 58 -4.52 -18.46 1.64
C LEU A 58 -3.49 -18.25 2.75
N ALA A 59 -3.59 -17.17 3.52
CA ALA A 59 -2.55 -16.76 4.47
C ALA A 59 -2.36 -17.82 5.56
N GLY A 60 -1.14 -18.40 5.62
CA GLY A 60 -0.80 -19.47 6.56
C GLY A 60 -1.34 -20.86 6.20
N ASN A 61 -2.10 -21.02 5.11
CA ASN A 61 -2.65 -22.30 4.66
C ASN A 61 -1.69 -23.02 3.70
N LEU A 62 -0.58 -23.55 4.25
CA LEU A 62 0.48 -24.19 3.45
C LEU A 62 -0.01 -25.40 2.64
N SER A 63 -1.01 -26.13 3.15
CA SER A 63 -1.59 -27.29 2.45
C SER A 63 -2.29 -26.84 1.17
N LEU A 64 -3.20 -25.87 1.26
CA LEU A 64 -3.91 -25.34 0.09
C LEU A 64 -2.95 -24.69 -0.90
N VAL A 65 -1.95 -23.93 -0.41
CA VAL A 65 -0.94 -23.32 -1.28
C VAL A 65 -0.18 -24.39 -2.07
N GLY A 66 0.26 -25.48 -1.42
CA GLY A 66 0.92 -26.59 -2.08
C GLY A 66 0.03 -27.26 -3.13
N GLU A 67 -1.25 -27.46 -2.80
CA GLU A 67 -2.25 -28.00 -3.72
C GLU A 67 -2.50 -27.12 -4.96
N ILE A 68 -2.53 -25.79 -4.79
CA ILE A 68 -2.66 -24.84 -5.89
C ILE A 68 -1.40 -24.88 -6.76
N VAL A 69 -0.21 -24.81 -6.15
CA VAL A 69 1.07 -24.81 -6.88
C VAL A 69 1.23 -26.07 -7.73
N ALA A 70 0.95 -27.26 -7.17
CA ALA A 70 1.07 -28.51 -7.92
C ALA A 70 0.16 -28.54 -9.16
N ARG A 71 -1.05 -27.97 -9.06
CA ARG A 71 -1.98 -27.89 -10.18
C ARG A 71 -1.54 -26.86 -11.22
N LEU A 72 -1.07 -25.70 -10.77
CA LEU A 72 -0.52 -24.70 -11.67
C LEU A 72 0.72 -25.22 -12.41
N ASP A 73 1.56 -26.04 -11.77
CA ASP A 73 2.73 -26.65 -12.44
C ASP A 73 2.28 -27.59 -13.57
N ALA A 74 1.21 -28.37 -13.34
CA ALA A 74 0.62 -29.24 -14.36
C ALA A 74 -0.05 -28.45 -15.49
N ILE A 75 -0.71 -27.32 -15.18
CA ILE A 75 -1.29 -26.40 -16.16
C ILE A 75 -0.21 -25.74 -17.02
N ASP A 76 0.87 -25.27 -16.40
CA ASP A 76 1.99 -24.66 -17.13
C ASP A 76 2.65 -25.68 -18.08
N ALA A 77 2.75 -26.95 -17.66
CA ALA A 77 3.23 -28.02 -18.53
C ALA A 77 2.28 -28.32 -19.71
N LEU A 78 0.96 -28.23 -19.52
CA LEU A 78 -0.03 -28.32 -20.60
C LEU A 78 0.09 -27.14 -21.56
N ALA A 79 0.19 -25.92 -21.03
CA ALA A 79 0.35 -24.70 -21.81
C ALA A 79 1.62 -24.73 -22.69
N ASN A 80 2.73 -25.27 -22.18
CA ASN A 80 3.95 -25.43 -22.97
C ASN A 80 3.79 -26.45 -24.10
N ARG A 81 3.11 -27.58 -23.87
CA ARG A 81 2.81 -28.54 -24.94
C ARG A 81 1.88 -27.95 -26.00
N GLU A 82 0.97 -27.10 -25.58
CA GLU A 82 0.10 -26.41 -26.53
C GLU A 82 0.86 -25.40 -27.38
N GLU A 83 1.78 -24.64 -26.79
CA GLU A 83 2.65 -23.73 -27.55
C GLU A 83 3.35 -24.47 -28.69
N GLU A 84 3.96 -25.64 -28.38
CA GLU A 84 4.58 -26.51 -29.39
C GLU A 84 3.57 -27.00 -30.45
N ARG A 85 2.32 -27.30 -30.06
CA ARG A 85 1.26 -27.71 -31.00
C ARG A 85 0.90 -26.56 -31.94
N ILE A 86 0.71 -25.36 -31.40
CA ILE A 86 0.34 -24.15 -32.17
C ILE A 86 1.45 -23.82 -33.15
N ASP A 87 2.71 -23.85 -32.72
CA ASP A 87 3.87 -23.57 -33.57
C ASP A 87 4.02 -24.58 -34.72
N ALA A 88 3.53 -25.82 -34.54
CA ALA A 88 3.54 -26.86 -35.57
C ALA A 88 2.33 -26.81 -36.52
N LEU A 89 1.29 -26.01 -36.22
CA LEU A 89 0.10 -25.91 -37.08
C LEU A 89 0.44 -25.21 -38.40
N HIS A 90 -0.07 -25.77 -39.49
CA HIS A 90 0.00 -25.17 -40.82
C HIS A 90 -1.40 -24.69 -41.22
N VAL A 91 -1.92 -23.71 -40.48
CA VAL A 91 -3.25 -23.10 -40.67
C VAL A 91 -3.13 -21.63 -41.02
N ASP A 92 -4.25 -20.98 -41.32
CA ASP A 92 -4.27 -19.54 -41.60
C ASP A 92 -3.88 -18.71 -40.35
N THR A 93 -3.37 -17.50 -40.59
CA THR A 93 -2.89 -16.61 -39.54
C THR A 93 -3.97 -16.26 -38.52
N ALA A 94 -5.23 -16.12 -38.93
CA ALA A 94 -6.29 -15.75 -37.99
C ALA A 94 -6.57 -16.87 -36.98
N THR A 95 -6.48 -18.13 -37.42
CA THR A 95 -6.57 -19.29 -36.53
C THR A 95 -5.39 -19.36 -35.56
N LEU A 96 -4.15 -19.14 -36.03
CA LEU A 96 -2.95 -19.10 -35.17
C LEU A 96 -3.04 -17.99 -34.12
N ASP A 97 -3.44 -16.78 -34.51
CA ASP A 97 -3.59 -15.64 -33.61
C ASP A 97 -4.66 -15.92 -32.53
N ALA A 98 -5.78 -16.55 -32.91
CA ALA A 98 -6.84 -16.90 -31.98
C ALA A 98 -6.41 -17.98 -30.96
N ASP A 99 -5.66 -19.00 -31.39
CA ASP A 99 -5.11 -20.03 -30.51
C ASP A 99 -4.05 -19.43 -29.55
N SER A 100 -3.13 -18.61 -30.07
CA SER A 100 -2.09 -17.93 -29.30
C SER A 100 -2.69 -16.97 -28.25
N ALA A 101 -3.74 -16.24 -28.60
CA ALA A 101 -4.46 -15.37 -27.66
C ALA A 101 -5.11 -16.17 -26.52
N ARG A 102 -5.73 -17.33 -26.81
CA ARG A 102 -6.30 -18.21 -25.78
C ARG A 102 -5.23 -18.78 -24.85
N LEU A 103 -4.11 -19.24 -25.41
CA LEU A 103 -2.97 -19.74 -24.63
C LEU A 103 -2.38 -18.64 -23.74
N SER A 104 -2.29 -17.40 -24.25
CA SER A 104 -1.82 -16.25 -23.48
C SER A 104 -2.69 -15.99 -22.25
N GLN A 105 -4.02 -16.12 -22.37
CA GLN A 105 -4.93 -15.96 -21.23
C GLN A 105 -4.71 -17.01 -20.14
N VAL A 106 -4.42 -18.27 -20.51
CA VAL A 106 -4.06 -19.33 -19.54
C VAL A 106 -2.77 -18.96 -18.80
N ARG A 107 -1.75 -18.52 -19.53
CA ARG A 107 -0.46 -18.10 -18.94
C ARG A 107 -0.62 -16.89 -18.02
N ASP A 108 -1.39 -15.88 -18.43
CA ASP A 108 -1.66 -14.70 -17.63
C ASP A 108 -2.42 -15.04 -16.34
N ALA A 109 -3.41 -15.92 -16.42
CA ALA A 109 -4.18 -16.36 -15.25
C ALA A 109 -3.32 -17.19 -14.28
N SER A 110 -2.53 -18.14 -14.80
CA SER A 110 -1.54 -18.91 -14.00
C SER A 110 -0.53 -17.97 -13.33
N TRP A 111 0.00 -17.00 -14.08
CA TRP A 111 0.92 -16.01 -13.57
C TRP A 111 0.30 -15.16 -12.46
N SER A 112 -0.94 -14.68 -12.64
CA SER A 112 -1.63 -13.86 -11.62
C SER A 112 -1.88 -14.65 -10.33
N LEU A 113 -2.30 -15.92 -10.45
CA LEU A 113 -2.43 -16.80 -9.28
C LEU A 113 -1.10 -16.92 -8.52
N ARG A 114 0.01 -17.18 -9.22
CA ARG A 114 1.33 -17.32 -8.57
C ARG A 114 1.89 -16.01 -8.01
N ARG A 115 1.94 -14.98 -8.84
CA ARG A 115 2.70 -13.74 -8.59
C ARG A 115 1.89 -12.66 -7.90
N ASP A 116 0.57 -12.69 -8.03
CA ASP A 116 -0.31 -11.73 -7.36
C ASP A 116 -1.03 -12.34 -6.17
N ARG A 117 -1.58 -13.57 -6.27
CA ARG A 117 -2.35 -14.17 -5.17
C ARG A 117 -1.45 -14.84 -4.14
N LEU A 118 -0.75 -15.89 -4.53
CA LEU A 118 0.07 -16.69 -3.61
C LEU A 118 1.20 -15.86 -3.00
N ARG A 119 1.95 -15.11 -3.82
CA ARG A 119 3.02 -14.23 -3.34
C ARG A 119 2.52 -13.18 -2.34
N THR A 120 1.36 -12.58 -2.59
CA THR A 120 0.79 -11.59 -1.66
C THR A 120 0.33 -12.24 -0.36
N ALA A 121 -0.33 -13.40 -0.43
CA ALA A 121 -0.74 -14.14 0.75
C ALA A 121 0.45 -14.55 1.64
N ASP A 122 1.54 -15.00 1.03
CA ASP A 122 2.78 -15.33 1.74
C ASP A 122 3.41 -14.11 2.41
N ALA A 123 3.51 -12.99 1.69
CA ALA A 123 4.04 -11.74 2.26
C ALA A 123 3.15 -11.18 3.38
N VAL A 124 1.83 -11.23 3.23
CA VAL A 124 0.88 -10.82 4.28
C VAL A 124 1.01 -11.73 5.50
N HIS A 125 1.08 -13.05 5.31
CA HIS A 125 1.28 -13.99 6.40
C HIS A 125 2.60 -13.74 7.15
N SER A 126 3.68 -13.45 6.41
CA SER A 126 4.98 -13.13 6.98
C SER A 126 4.96 -11.87 7.87
N LEU A 127 4.20 -10.85 7.48
CA LEU A 127 4.04 -9.62 8.27
C LEU A 127 3.09 -9.81 9.48
N ALA A 128 1.92 -10.40 9.23
CA ALA A 128 0.85 -10.55 10.20
C ALA A 128 1.16 -11.60 11.28
N GLY A 129 1.92 -12.64 10.92
CA GLY A 129 2.24 -13.75 11.78
C GLY A 129 1.13 -14.80 11.85
N ARG A 130 1.33 -15.79 12.73
CA ARG A 130 0.40 -16.91 12.93
C ARG A 130 -0.85 -16.43 13.68
N ASN A 131 -2.00 -17.01 13.34
CA ASN A 131 -3.30 -16.71 13.96
C ASN A 131 -3.71 -15.23 13.92
N ALA A 132 -3.25 -14.50 12.89
CA ALA A 132 -3.65 -13.11 12.68
C ALA A 132 -5.17 -12.99 12.55
N SER A 133 -5.75 -11.96 13.17
CA SER A 133 -7.18 -11.66 13.05
C SER A 133 -7.53 -11.19 11.64
N GLU A 134 -8.82 -11.18 11.29
CA GLU A 134 -9.27 -10.71 9.97
C GLU A 134 -8.88 -9.25 9.71
N SER A 135 -9.03 -8.38 10.72
CA SER A 135 -8.61 -6.98 10.65
C SER A 135 -7.10 -6.85 10.46
N SER A 136 -6.32 -7.71 11.12
CA SER A 136 -4.87 -7.75 10.96
C SER A 136 -4.48 -8.17 9.54
N LEU A 137 -5.11 -9.21 8.98
CA LEU A 137 -4.86 -9.65 7.61
C LEU A 137 -5.25 -8.58 6.59
N ALA A 138 -6.37 -7.89 6.77
CA ALA A 138 -6.81 -6.80 5.89
C ALA A 138 -5.87 -5.58 5.95
N GLY A 139 -5.41 -5.23 7.15
CA GLY A 139 -4.44 -4.16 7.36
C GLY A 139 -3.10 -4.45 6.69
N TYR A 140 -2.53 -5.64 6.94
CA TYR A 140 -1.28 -6.04 6.31
C TYR A 140 -1.41 -6.28 4.81
N LEU A 141 -2.58 -6.66 4.29
CA LEU A 141 -2.84 -6.66 2.84
C LEU A 141 -2.67 -5.25 2.26
N SER A 142 -3.28 -4.24 2.89
CA SER A 142 -3.19 -2.85 2.43
C SER A 142 -1.74 -2.35 2.45
N ILE A 143 -1.01 -2.66 3.53
CA ILE A 143 0.42 -2.34 3.65
C ILE A 143 1.23 -3.07 2.57
N GLN A 144 1.02 -4.37 2.37
CA GLN A 144 1.75 -5.17 1.40
C GLN A 144 1.49 -4.72 -0.05
N GLN A 145 0.27 -4.28 -0.37
CA GLN A 145 -0.05 -3.68 -1.66
C GLN A 145 0.74 -2.39 -1.87
N SER A 146 0.81 -1.53 -0.86
CA SER A 146 1.65 -0.32 -0.91
C SER A 146 3.13 -0.65 -1.09
N LEU A 147 3.67 -1.59 -0.32
CA LEU A 147 5.06 -2.03 -0.46
C LEU A 147 5.33 -2.63 -1.85
N SER A 148 4.43 -3.43 -2.39
CA SER A 148 4.54 -3.98 -3.75
C SER A 148 4.49 -2.90 -4.84
N ALA A 149 3.78 -1.80 -4.59
CA ALA A 149 3.76 -0.65 -5.49
C ALA A 149 5.07 0.15 -5.39
N LEU A 150 5.61 0.34 -4.18
CA LEU A 150 6.95 0.92 -3.99
C LEU A 150 8.02 0.09 -4.70
N ASP A 151 8.02 -1.25 -4.57
CA ASP A 151 8.97 -2.15 -5.24
C ASP A 151 9.05 -1.91 -6.77
N ARG A 152 7.93 -1.51 -7.40
CA ARG A 152 7.84 -1.27 -8.85
C ARG A 152 8.23 0.15 -9.27
N MET A 153 8.17 1.10 -8.35
CA MET A 153 8.39 2.53 -8.61
C MET A 153 9.69 3.05 -8.02
N GLU A 154 10.34 2.26 -7.16
CA GLU A 154 11.66 2.58 -6.63
C GLU A 154 12.64 2.76 -7.79
N VAL A 155 13.45 3.80 -7.68
CA VAL A 155 14.50 4.12 -8.65
C VAL A 155 15.74 4.47 -7.87
N ARG A 156 16.93 4.32 -8.47
CA ARG A 156 18.16 4.66 -7.76
C ARG A 156 18.63 6.08 -7.98
N GLY A 157 19.07 6.70 -6.90
CA GLY A 157 19.79 7.97 -6.91
C GLY A 157 19.40 8.80 -5.69
N ARG A 158 19.02 10.05 -5.92
CA ARG A 158 18.54 10.99 -4.89
C ARG A 158 17.15 10.60 -4.37
N ASP A 159 16.96 9.34 -4.02
CA ASP A 159 15.66 8.75 -3.76
C ASP A 159 15.41 8.44 -2.27
N SER A 160 14.15 8.52 -1.91
CA SER A 160 13.62 8.11 -0.60
C SER A 160 12.23 7.54 -0.81
N ALA A 161 11.75 6.75 0.13
CA ALA A 161 10.41 6.20 0.09
C ALA A 161 9.78 6.27 1.48
N GLY A 162 8.46 6.21 1.52
CA GLY A 162 7.75 6.08 2.77
C GLY A 162 6.30 5.69 2.59
N ILE A 163 5.72 5.18 3.68
CA ILE A 163 4.29 4.96 3.83
C ILE A 163 3.83 5.53 5.15
N SER A 164 2.64 6.12 5.15
CA SER A 164 1.86 6.38 6.34
C SER A 164 0.72 5.39 6.42
N VAL A 165 0.54 4.77 7.58
CA VAL A 165 -0.50 3.77 7.87
C VAL A 165 -1.43 4.38 8.91
N LEU A 166 -2.64 4.74 8.49
CA LEU A 166 -3.69 5.25 9.36
C LEU A 166 -4.59 4.09 9.75
N VAL A 167 -4.67 3.80 11.05
CA VAL A 167 -5.53 2.75 11.58
C VAL A 167 -6.61 3.38 12.45
N SER A 168 -7.87 3.19 12.06
CA SER A 168 -9.03 3.74 12.76
C SER A 168 -9.90 2.64 13.37
N SER A 169 -10.38 2.90 14.59
CA SER A 169 -11.34 2.08 15.34
C SER A 169 -11.98 2.97 16.39
N ALA A 170 -13.27 2.75 16.69
CA ALA A 170 -13.94 3.47 17.78
C ALA A 170 -13.19 3.28 19.12
N SER A 171 -12.50 2.15 19.30
CA SER A 171 -11.72 1.82 20.48
C SER A 171 -10.49 2.73 20.67
N PHE A 172 -10.01 3.40 19.61
CA PHE A 172 -8.86 4.31 19.74
C PHE A 172 -9.24 5.71 20.19
N ALA A 173 -10.54 6.05 20.29
CA ALA A 173 -10.97 7.32 20.87
C ALA A 173 -10.43 7.52 22.30
N GLN A 174 -10.27 6.43 23.04
CA GLN A 174 -9.51 6.38 24.28
C GLN A 174 -8.54 5.19 24.22
N ILE A 175 -7.27 5.49 23.95
CA ILE A 175 -6.23 4.47 23.92
C ILE A 175 -6.18 3.76 25.28
N SER A 176 -6.24 2.43 25.23
CA SER A 176 -6.16 1.58 26.41
C SER A 176 -4.78 1.67 27.08
N ASN A 177 -4.73 1.45 28.40
CA ASN A 177 -3.49 1.58 29.19
C ASN A 177 -2.33 0.75 28.64
N ASP A 178 -2.62 -0.41 28.04
CA ASP A 178 -1.63 -1.31 27.47
C ASP A 178 -0.98 -0.78 26.17
N LEU A 179 -1.64 0.15 25.46
CA LEU A 179 -1.11 0.80 24.25
C LEU A 179 -0.56 2.21 24.54
N GLN A 180 -1.02 2.84 25.62
CA GLN A 180 -0.76 4.24 25.94
C GLN A 180 0.74 4.57 25.98
N ASP A 181 1.55 3.78 26.69
CA ASP A 181 2.98 4.03 26.82
C ASP A 181 3.72 3.92 25.48
N ALA A 182 3.39 2.88 24.70
CA ALA A 182 4.02 2.64 23.40
C ALA A 182 3.69 3.74 22.38
N VAL A 183 2.46 4.27 22.42
CA VAL A 183 2.07 5.43 21.61
C VAL A 183 2.78 6.69 22.09
N ALA A 184 2.74 6.99 23.39
CA ALA A 184 3.30 8.21 23.98
C ALA A 184 4.81 8.36 23.74
N GLN A 185 5.56 7.26 23.69
CA GLN A 185 7.00 7.27 23.40
C GLN A 185 7.31 7.72 21.96
N ARG A 186 6.36 7.63 21.03
CA ARG A 186 6.56 7.84 19.59
C ARG A 186 5.83 9.07 19.04
N THR A 187 5.09 9.80 19.88
CA THR A 187 4.28 10.96 19.47
C THR A 187 5.01 12.29 19.44
N SER A 188 6.19 12.38 20.05
CA SER A 188 6.88 13.65 20.28
C SER A 188 7.98 13.99 19.27
N ASP A 189 8.28 13.09 18.31
CA ASP A 189 9.32 13.33 17.32
C ASP A 189 8.92 14.44 16.33
N PRO A 190 9.52 15.65 16.41
CA PRO A 190 9.13 16.78 15.59
C PRO A 190 9.51 16.62 14.10
N LEU A 191 10.36 15.64 13.78
CA LEU A 191 10.80 15.37 12.41
C LEU A 191 9.81 14.49 11.64
N PHE A 192 8.89 13.84 12.34
CA PHE A 192 8.00 12.83 11.77
C PHE A 192 8.79 11.79 10.95
N ALA A 193 9.90 11.35 11.55
CA ALA A 193 10.83 10.38 11.03
C ALA A 193 10.24 8.97 11.10
N SER A 194 10.90 7.98 10.52
CA SER A 194 10.46 6.60 10.51
C SER A 194 10.25 6.07 11.93
N GLY A 195 9.14 5.37 12.13
CA GLY A 195 8.72 4.92 13.45
C GLY A 195 7.96 5.98 14.24
N SER A 196 7.80 7.22 13.78
CA SER A 196 6.89 8.17 14.41
C SER A 196 5.44 7.64 14.43
N VAL A 197 4.72 7.99 15.50
CA VAL A 197 3.28 7.73 15.65
C VAL A 197 2.57 9.03 15.96
N ARG A 198 1.34 9.20 15.50
CA ARG A 198 0.42 10.24 15.97
C ARG A 198 -0.92 9.64 16.30
N HIS A 199 -1.66 10.28 17.20
CA HIS A 199 -2.98 9.84 17.61
C HIS A 199 -3.92 11.03 17.63
N ARG A 200 -5.07 10.88 16.99
CA ARG A 200 -6.14 11.87 16.98
C ARG A 200 -7.48 11.18 16.88
N GLY A 201 -8.37 11.49 17.83
CA GLY A 201 -9.70 10.90 17.89
C GLY A 201 -9.62 9.37 17.85
N ALA A 202 -10.32 8.77 16.89
CA ALA A 202 -10.40 7.33 16.70
C ALA A 202 -9.28 6.74 15.80
N THR A 203 -8.22 7.50 15.50
CA THR A 203 -7.21 7.11 14.51
C THR A 203 -5.79 7.22 15.05
N ILE A 204 -5.00 6.17 14.83
CA ILE A 204 -3.56 6.14 15.09
C ILE A 204 -2.84 6.14 13.73
N VAL A 205 -1.88 7.04 13.55
CA VAL A 205 -1.12 7.24 12.31
C VAL A 205 0.32 6.82 12.56
N PHE A 206 0.79 5.82 11.83
CA PHE A 206 2.17 5.38 11.81
C PHE A 206 2.85 5.89 10.56
N VAL A 207 4.15 6.18 10.63
CA VAL A 207 4.94 6.46 9.43
C VAL A 207 6.21 5.63 9.39
N TYR A 208 6.51 5.10 8.21
CA TYR A 208 7.72 4.33 7.93
C TYR A 208 8.39 4.94 6.72
N LYS A 209 9.68 5.25 6.85
CA LYS A 209 10.44 6.00 5.85
C LYS A 209 11.82 5.41 5.71
N ALA A 210 12.37 5.54 4.51
CA ALA A 210 13.75 5.24 4.22
C ALA A 210 14.28 6.28 3.25
N ALA A 211 15.51 6.75 3.49
CA ALA A 211 16.21 7.65 2.60
C ALA A 211 17.68 7.21 2.53
N ALA A 212 18.10 6.74 1.36
CA ALA A 212 19.45 6.26 1.13
C ALA A 212 20.04 6.96 -0.10
N GLU A 213 21.00 7.86 0.12
CA GLU A 213 21.72 8.55 -0.98
C GLU A 213 22.53 7.58 -1.85
N ILE A 214 22.99 6.48 -1.26
CA ILE A 214 23.76 5.42 -1.90
C ILE A 214 23.17 4.08 -1.43
N GLY A 215 22.84 3.20 -2.38
CA GLY A 215 22.30 1.87 -2.10
C GLY A 215 21.92 1.11 -3.37
N GLU A 216 21.38 -0.09 -3.21
CA GLU A 216 20.88 -0.96 -4.27
C GLU A 216 19.38 -0.76 -4.50
N LEU A 217 18.90 -1.16 -5.69
CA LEU A 217 17.49 -1.04 -6.03
C LEU A 217 16.67 -1.99 -5.12
N GLY A 218 15.72 -1.45 -4.37
CA GLY A 218 14.89 -2.20 -3.43
C GLY A 218 15.27 -2.00 -1.96
N ASP A 219 16.40 -1.32 -1.67
CA ASP A 219 16.87 -1.12 -0.30
C ASP A 219 15.89 -0.30 0.55
N ASN A 220 15.30 0.76 -0.04
CA ASN A 220 14.37 1.61 0.70
C ASN A 220 13.12 0.82 1.08
N THR A 221 12.53 0.09 0.13
CA THR A 221 11.34 -0.71 0.39
C THR A 221 11.63 -1.89 1.33
N LYS A 222 12.82 -2.50 1.24
CA LYS A 222 13.27 -3.52 2.19
C LYS A 222 13.38 -2.98 3.60
N HIS A 223 13.99 -1.81 3.79
CA HIS A 223 14.12 -1.18 5.11
C HIS A 223 12.76 -0.87 5.74
N ILE A 224 11.84 -0.30 4.96
CA ILE A 224 10.46 -0.02 5.40
C ILE A 224 9.76 -1.34 5.81
N ARG A 225 9.92 -2.40 5.01
CA ARG A 225 9.32 -3.71 5.29
C ARG A 225 9.85 -4.33 6.59
N GLU A 226 11.15 -4.20 6.87
CA GLU A 226 11.76 -4.66 8.12
C GLU A 226 11.21 -3.90 9.33
N GLN A 227 11.05 -2.57 9.23
CA GLN A 227 10.46 -1.75 10.30
C GLN A 227 9.00 -2.12 10.55
N VAL A 228 8.19 -2.27 9.50
CA VAL A 228 6.78 -2.71 9.62
C VAL A 228 6.68 -4.09 10.27
N ALA A 229 7.56 -5.03 9.91
CA ALA A 229 7.55 -6.38 10.47
C ALA A 229 7.92 -6.40 11.97
N ALA A 230 8.83 -5.51 12.37
CA ALA A 230 9.33 -5.39 13.75
C ALA A 230 8.42 -4.54 14.67
N ASP A 231 7.40 -3.86 14.14
CA ASP A 231 6.56 -2.95 14.93
C ASP A 231 5.43 -3.69 15.68
N ASP A 232 5.67 -3.98 16.95
CA ASP A 232 4.70 -4.62 17.84
C ASP A 232 3.48 -3.74 18.16
N LEU A 233 3.65 -2.41 18.16
CA LEU A 233 2.52 -1.50 18.37
C LEU A 233 1.57 -1.55 17.18
N LEU A 234 2.11 -1.50 15.96
CA LEU A 234 1.31 -1.66 14.74
C LEU A 234 0.57 -3.00 14.75
N ARG A 235 1.25 -4.10 15.08
CA ARG A 235 0.65 -5.44 15.13
C ARG A 235 -0.55 -5.49 16.08
N ARG A 236 -0.43 -4.90 17.27
CA ARG A 236 -1.51 -4.84 18.27
C ARG A 236 -2.68 -3.98 17.81
N VAL A 237 -2.38 -2.82 17.21
CA VAL A 237 -3.39 -1.88 16.70
C VAL A 237 -4.17 -2.49 15.52
N LEU A 238 -3.49 -3.16 14.58
CA LEU A 238 -4.14 -3.87 13.47
C LEU A 238 -4.97 -5.07 13.91
N SER A 239 -4.67 -5.65 15.07
CA SER A 239 -5.39 -6.83 15.59
C SER A 239 -6.78 -6.51 16.16
N VAL A 240 -7.11 -5.22 16.35
CA VAL A 240 -8.40 -4.80 16.91
C VAL A 240 -9.55 -5.20 15.96
N PRO A 241 -10.63 -5.87 16.44
CA PRO A 241 -11.65 -6.49 15.59
C PRO A 241 -12.37 -5.59 14.58
N ASP A 242 -12.38 -4.28 14.77
CA ASP A 242 -13.00 -3.30 13.86
C ASP A 242 -12.00 -2.32 13.24
N ALA A 243 -10.69 -2.58 13.39
CA ALA A 243 -9.64 -1.73 12.82
C ALA A 243 -9.76 -1.64 11.29
N ARG A 244 -9.79 -0.41 10.79
CA ARG A 244 -9.71 -0.09 9.36
C ARG A 244 -8.39 0.57 9.07
N THR A 245 -7.74 0.15 7.98
CA THR A 245 -6.39 0.61 7.64
C THR A 245 -6.42 1.36 6.33
N VAL A 246 -5.92 2.59 6.31
CA VAL A 246 -5.67 3.37 5.09
C VAL A 246 -4.17 3.58 4.97
N VAL A 247 -3.64 3.48 3.75
CA VAL A 247 -2.22 3.65 3.50
C VAL A 247 -2.01 4.73 2.45
N LEU A 248 -1.19 5.72 2.77
CA LEU A 248 -0.68 6.71 1.82
C LEU A 248 0.83 6.53 1.69
N GLY A 249 1.30 6.19 0.50
CA GLY A 249 2.71 5.89 0.22
C GLY A 249 3.29 6.79 -0.87
N HIS A 250 4.62 6.87 -0.91
CA HIS A 250 5.33 7.65 -1.90
C HIS A 250 6.74 7.13 -2.18
N THR A 251 7.16 7.18 -3.45
CA THR A 251 8.58 7.24 -3.82
C THR A 251 8.93 8.67 -4.22
N ARG A 252 9.98 9.21 -3.62
CA ARG A 252 10.43 10.59 -3.81
C ARG A 252 11.79 10.62 -4.48
N TRP A 253 11.89 11.35 -5.58
CA TRP A 253 13.15 11.80 -6.16
C TRP A 253 13.35 13.27 -5.77
N ALA A 254 14.34 13.57 -4.95
CA ALA A 254 14.48 14.90 -4.36
C ALA A 254 14.78 15.98 -5.43
N SER A 255 13.85 16.91 -5.62
CA SER A 255 14.01 18.16 -6.39
C SER A 255 14.34 19.31 -5.45
N VAL A 256 13.52 19.51 -4.41
CA VAL A 256 13.66 20.56 -3.38
C VAL A 256 14.02 19.95 -2.03
N GLY A 257 15.09 20.44 -1.39
CA GLY A 257 15.58 19.92 -0.11
C GLY A 257 16.47 18.67 -0.24
N ILE A 258 17.24 18.39 0.81
CA ILE A 258 18.20 17.27 0.83
C ILE A 258 17.49 15.91 0.86
N ILE A 259 18.19 14.84 0.47
CA ILE A 259 17.69 13.48 0.67
C ILE A 259 17.88 13.14 2.14
N SER A 260 16.77 13.02 2.85
CA SER A 260 16.78 12.67 4.26
C SER A 260 15.43 12.11 4.66
N GLU A 261 15.39 11.34 5.72
CA GLU A 261 14.16 10.75 6.24
C GLU A 261 13.09 11.79 6.62
N PRO A 262 13.42 12.95 7.24
CA PRO A 262 12.43 14.00 7.52
C PRO A 262 11.82 14.62 6.25
N ASN A 263 12.58 14.63 5.14
CA ASN A 263 12.10 15.11 3.84
C ASN A 263 11.40 14.02 3.01
N ALA A 264 11.53 12.75 3.37
CA ALA A 264 10.82 11.67 2.70
C ALA A 264 9.32 11.80 2.97
N HIS A 265 8.54 11.61 1.91
CA HIS A 265 7.09 11.64 2.02
C HIS A 265 6.57 10.28 2.52
N PRO A 266 5.42 10.22 3.23
CA PRO A 266 4.54 11.34 3.56
C PRO A 266 5.08 12.30 4.63
N VAL A 267 4.77 13.59 4.49
CA VAL A 267 5.04 14.64 5.50
C VAL A 267 3.76 14.99 6.26
N ASN A 268 3.85 15.35 7.54
CA ASN A 268 2.68 15.74 8.35
C ASN A 268 2.43 17.25 8.36
N GLY A 269 1.32 17.71 8.96
CA GLY A 269 0.98 19.15 9.07
C GLY A 269 1.60 19.91 10.23
N GLU A 270 2.34 19.25 11.12
CA GLU A 270 2.83 19.85 12.37
C GLU A 270 3.85 20.98 12.19
N GLU A 271 3.76 21.98 13.08
CA GLU A 271 4.64 23.15 13.17
C GLU A 271 5.20 23.28 14.61
N ILE A 272 6.45 23.73 14.78
CA ILE A 272 7.09 23.81 16.11
C ILE A 272 6.33 24.73 17.09
N ALA A 273 5.60 25.72 16.57
CA ALA A 273 4.89 26.73 17.37
C ALA A 273 3.40 26.83 16.99
N GLY A 274 2.86 25.84 16.28
CA GLY A 274 1.53 25.95 15.65
C GLY A 274 0.33 25.72 16.59
N GLY A 275 0.54 25.10 17.76
CA GLY A 275 -0.55 24.77 18.70
C GLY A 275 -1.68 23.91 18.11
N ASN A 276 -1.43 23.32 16.93
CA ASN A 276 -2.41 22.55 16.18
C ASN A 276 -2.28 21.08 16.54
N ASP A 277 -3.39 20.48 16.98
CA ASP A 277 -3.49 19.06 17.30
C ASP A 277 -4.05 18.22 16.14
N SER A 278 -4.24 18.83 14.96
CA SER A 278 -4.55 18.14 13.71
C SER A 278 -3.43 17.17 13.37
N VAL A 279 -3.83 15.97 12.96
CA VAL A 279 -2.93 14.95 12.45
C VAL A 279 -3.34 14.68 11.02
N SER A 280 -2.53 15.15 10.08
CA SER A 280 -2.68 14.89 8.65
C SER A 280 -1.35 14.47 8.05
N VAL A 281 -1.40 13.79 6.91
CA VAL A 281 -0.21 13.49 6.10
C VAL A 281 -0.48 13.80 4.64
N ALA A 282 0.56 14.23 3.95
CA ALA A 282 0.53 14.51 2.53
C ALA A 282 1.74 13.96 1.79
N VAL A 283 1.55 13.67 0.51
CA VAL A 283 2.57 13.29 -0.45
C VAL A 283 2.45 14.19 -1.67
N LEU A 284 3.58 14.49 -2.31
CA LEU A 284 3.65 15.35 -3.48
C LEU A 284 4.47 14.70 -4.60
N ASN A 285 3.90 14.71 -5.80
CA ASN A 285 4.61 14.57 -7.06
C ASN A 285 4.68 15.94 -7.75
N GLY A 286 5.88 16.35 -8.14
CA GLY A 286 6.16 17.69 -8.64
C GLY A 286 6.60 18.63 -7.51
N ASP A 287 6.53 19.94 -7.74
CA ASP A 287 7.12 20.97 -6.88
C ASP A 287 6.11 22.09 -6.60
N VAL A 288 6.10 22.59 -5.35
CA VAL A 288 5.47 23.86 -4.97
C VAL A 288 6.53 24.96 -5.07
N ASP A 289 6.60 25.61 -6.22
CA ASP A 289 7.65 26.57 -6.58
C ASP A 289 7.69 27.76 -5.60
N ASN A 290 6.53 28.23 -5.15
CA ASN A 290 6.39 29.35 -4.22
C ASN A 290 6.37 28.94 -2.72
N HIS A 291 6.85 27.74 -2.35
CA HIS A 291 6.80 27.25 -0.97
C HIS A 291 7.53 28.17 0.04
N ALA A 292 8.64 28.80 -0.35
CA ALA A 292 9.38 29.72 0.52
C ALA A 292 8.54 30.97 0.84
N ASP A 293 7.87 31.53 -0.17
CA ASP A 293 6.96 32.67 0.00
C ASP A 293 5.75 32.29 0.85
N LEU A 294 5.20 31.09 0.67
CA LEU A 294 4.11 30.58 1.51
C LEU A 294 4.53 30.43 2.97
N LYS A 295 5.74 29.91 3.23
CA LYS A 295 6.30 29.84 4.60
C LYS A 295 6.39 31.22 5.24
N VAL A 296 6.85 32.23 4.50
CA VAL A 296 6.95 33.61 5.01
C VAL A 296 5.56 34.23 5.21
N ARG A 297 4.71 34.18 4.17
CA ARG A 297 3.36 34.78 4.16
C ARG A 297 2.49 34.28 5.31
N HIS A 298 2.58 32.98 5.61
CA HIS A 298 1.81 32.35 6.67
C HIS A 298 2.62 32.22 7.97
N ASN A 299 3.88 32.66 8.04
CA ASN A 299 4.75 32.46 9.21
C ASN A 299 4.77 30.97 9.64
N LEU A 300 4.94 30.07 8.67
CA LEU A 300 5.04 28.62 8.92
C LEU A 300 6.41 28.30 9.52
N ARG A 301 6.45 27.46 10.57
CA ARG A 301 7.70 27.05 11.23
C ARG A 301 7.81 25.54 11.36
N PHE A 302 8.74 24.96 10.62
CA PHE A 302 8.99 23.52 10.60
C PHE A 302 10.30 23.18 11.32
N ALA A 303 10.38 21.99 11.90
CA ALA A 303 11.58 21.50 12.56
C ALA A 303 12.74 21.32 11.56
N ASP A 304 13.93 21.76 11.92
CA ASP A 304 15.14 21.46 11.16
C ASP A 304 15.50 19.98 11.31
N PRO A 305 15.93 19.27 10.25
CA PRO A 305 16.35 19.78 8.93
C PRO A 305 15.27 19.67 7.82
N ILE A 306 13.97 19.74 8.15
CA ILE A 306 12.90 19.64 7.14
C ILE A 306 12.99 20.82 6.16
N THR A 307 13.29 20.49 4.91
CA THR A 307 13.59 21.43 3.82
C THR A 307 12.78 21.16 2.55
N THR A 308 11.96 20.10 2.53
CA THR A 308 11.06 19.84 1.39
C THR A 308 9.93 20.85 1.33
N ASP A 309 9.61 21.27 0.11
CA ASP A 309 8.47 22.11 -0.26
C ASP A 309 7.12 21.48 0.13
N ALA A 310 6.96 20.17 -0.04
CA ALA A 310 5.73 19.42 0.26
C ALA A 310 5.17 19.66 1.67
N LYS A 311 6.02 20.05 2.63
CA LYS A 311 5.62 20.32 4.03
C LYS A 311 4.63 21.48 4.15
N VAL A 312 4.62 22.43 3.22
CA VAL A 312 3.63 23.54 3.24
C VAL A 312 2.22 23.05 2.96
N ILE A 313 2.05 21.91 2.27
CA ILE A 313 0.74 21.38 1.87
C ILE A 313 -0.09 21.03 3.11
N PRO A 314 0.26 20.03 3.94
CA PRO A 314 -0.58 19.66 5.07
C PRO A 314 -0.65 20.79 6.12
N ALA A 315 0.39 21.60 6.27
CA ALA A 315 0.38 22.73 7.20
C ALA A 315 -0.69 23.77 6.85
N LEU A 316 -0.81 24.15 5.56
CA LEU A 316 -1.82 25.12 5.12
C LEU A 316 -3.24 24.55 5.14
N VAL A 317 -3.40 23.27 4.78
CA VAL A 317 -4.70 22.58 4.88
C VAL A 317 -5.15 22.53 6.34
N ASP A 318 -4.27 22.13 7.26
CA ASP A 318 -4.62 22.00 8.65
C ASP A 318 -4.93 23.36 9.31
N ARG A 319 -4.26 24.44 8.88
CA ARG A 319 -4.64 25.81 9.28
C ARG A 319 -6.02 26.23 8.78
N GLY A 320 -6.36 25.89 7.53
CA GLY A 320 -7.70 26.12 6.99
C GLY A 320 -8.78 25.40 7.80
N ARG A 321 -8.51 24.14 8.17
CA ARG A 321 -9.41 23.33 9.02
C ARG A 321 -9.55 23.89 10.43
N LEU A 322 -8.45 24.34 11.04
CA LEU A 322 -8.50 25.06 12.33
C LEU A 322 -9.34 26.34 12.24
N GLY A 323 -9.35 27.01 11.08
CA GLY A 323 -10.22 28.15 10.79
C GLY A 323 -11.70 27.80 10.58
N GLY A 324 -12.08 26.53 10.72
CA GLY A 324 -13.46 26.05 10.60
C GLY A 324 -13.88 25.59 9.19
N ALA A 325 -12.96 25.57 8.22
CA ALA A 325 -13.25 25.03 6.89
C ALA A 325 -13.39 23.50 6.93
N SER A 326 -14.20 22.94 6.04
CA SER A 326 -14.22 21.49 5.79
C SER A 326 -12.86 21.02 5.26
N SER A 327 -12.54 19.73 5.39
CA SER A 327 -11.27 19.20 4.87
C SER A 327 -11.12 19.42 3.36
N LEU A 328 -12.21 19.27 2.60
CA LEU A 328 -12.21 19.55 1.16
C LEU A 328 -11.98 21.03 0.85
N ASP A 329 -12.70 21.93 1.53
CA ASP A 329 -12.56 23.38 1.29
C ASP A 329 -11.17 23.86 1.69
N ALA A 330 -10.65 23.40 2.82
CA ALA A 330 -9.29 23.71 3.27
C ALA A 330 -8.23 23.20 2.28
N PHE A 331 -8.43 21.99 1.74
CA PHE A 331 -7.56 21.43 0.70
C PHE A 331 -7.58 22.27 -0.57
N LEU A 332 -8.76 22.58 -1.09
CA LEU A 332 -8.91 23.41 -2.29
C LEU A 332 -8.31 24.81 -2.08
N ASN A 333 -8.58 25.44 -0.93
CA ASN A 333 -8.03 26.76 -0.58
C ASN A 333 -6.51 26.76 -0.42
N ALA A 334 -5.89 25.67 0.04
CA ALA A 334 -4.44 25.55 0.06
C ALA A 334 -3.89 25.46 -1.36
N VAL A 335 -4.47 24.58 -2.19
CA VAL A 335 -4.02 24.34 -3.57
C VAL A 335 -4.09 25.58 -4.45
N THR A 336 -5.11 26.45 -4.29
CA THR A 336 -5.20 27.70 -5.07
C THR A 336 -4.06 28.69 -4.80
N GLN A 337 -3.28 28.48 -3.74
CA GLN A 337 -2.13 29.32 -3.39
C GLN A 337 -0.80 28.77 -3.95
N PHE A 338 -0.79 27.55 -4.50
CA PHE A 338 0.43 26.90 -4.98
C PHE A 338 0.75 27.30 -6.41
N GLU A 339 2.01 27.65 -6.63
CA GLU A 339 2.58 27.80 -7.97
C GLU A 339 3.44 26.57 -8.29
N GLY A 340 3.39 26.11 -9.54
CA GLY A 340 4.15 24.94 -9.99
C GLY A 340 3.26 23.84 -10.57
N SER A 341 3.83 22.64 -10.68
CA SER A 341 3.11 21.45 -11.15
C SER A 341 3.02 20.47 -10.00
N VAL A 342 1.81 20.17 -9.56
CA VAL A 342 1.58 19.37 -8.36
C VAL A 342 0.55 18.26 -8.61
N ALA A 343 0.85 17.07 -8.12
CA ALA A 343 -0.12 16.02 -7.84
C ALA A 343 0.01 15.65 -6.36
N ILE A 344 -1.08 15.72 -5.61
CA ILE A 344 -1.07 15.68 -4.15
C ILE A 344 -1.99 14.56 -3.67
N GLY A 345 -1.49 13.73 -2.75
CA GLY A 345 -2.32 12.90 -1.88
C GLY A 345 -2.34 13.51 -0.48
N TYR A 346 -3.52 13.64 0.13
CA TYR A 346 -3.70 14.15 1.49
C TYR A 346 -4.69 13.27 2.22
N VAL A 347 -4.42 12.96 3.48
CA VAL A 347 -5.36 12.27 4.37
C VAL A 347 -5.23 12.80 5.79
N SER A 348 -6.37 12.91 6.47
CA SER A 348 -6.49 13.37 7.84
C SER A 348 -6.83 12.20 8.76
N ALA A 349 -6.32 12.20 9.98
CA ALA A 349 -6.72 11.25 11.02
C ALA A 349 -8.20 11.39 11.42
N ASP A 350 -8.78 12.59 11.33
CA ASP A 350 -10.21 12.82 11.60
C ASP A 350 -11.11 12.32 10.45
N GLU A 351 -10.56 12.21 9.24
CA GLU A 351 -11.26 11.78 8.02
C GLU A 351 -10.37 10.80 7.23
N PRO A 352 -10.11 9.59 7.78
CA PRO A 352 -9.13 8.67 7.21
C PRO A 352 -9.61 8.01 5.91
N GLY A 353 -10.92 7.94 5.65
CA GLY A 353 -11.52 7.37 4.45
C GLY A 353 -12.93 6.84 4.63
#